data_AF-A0A958J235-F1
#
_entry.id   AF-A0A958J235-F1
#
_cell.length_a   1.000
_cell.length_b   1.000
_cell.length_c   1.000
_cell.angle_alpha   90.00
_cell.angle_beta   90.00
_cell.angle_gamma   90.00
#
_symmetry.space_group_name_H-M   'P 1'
#
loop_
_entity.id
_entity.type
_entity.pdbx_description
1 polymer ?
#
loop_
_entity_poly.entity_id
_entity_poly.type
_entity_poly.pdbx_seq_one_letter_code
_entity_poly.pdbx_strand_id
1 'polypeptide(L)'
;LAIRQQQKKDGSVFDPARFWDSVGYFYATGTADQTLTDPFLATASMPGSSAAARDLSDLRSEIPQLIPENCTACGSCWINCPESALPVTVQDVASFIKTGIADCQQRGHSVIQLQRVADPLGKVAYRIFAADELREHRTLGSLLDAAFAQLVEKMNLTDDALATLQGEFAPLSEMVRHFPIVRTKTFFDDPQQQQKNSGMMFSLTVNPSSCSACGGCVRVCPENALEMVAQNEDIIASYRRNWQFSMSLPENSIEQMSTFVTEENPISNGYLMMNRRVYHS
;
A
#
# COMPACT_ATOMS: atom_id res chain seq x y z
N LEU A 1 -15.60 -4.63 -0.62
CA LEU A 1 -14.75 -5.09 0.51
C LEU A 1 -14.33 -3.95 1.46
N ALA A 2 -14.09 -2.73 0.96
CA ALA A 2 -13.73 -1.56 1.80
C ALA A 2 -14.78 -1.19 2.87
N ILE A 3 -16.08 -1.15 2.53
CA ILE A 3 -17.16 -0.80 3.49
C ILE A 3 -17.38 -1.88 4.57
N ARG A 4 -17.05 -3.15 4.30
CA ARG A 4 -17.18 -4.22 5.32
C ARG A 4 -16.13 -4.15 6.42
N GLN A 5 -14.98 -3.53 6.15
CA GLN A 5 -13.88 -3.41 7.12
C GLN A 5 -13.92 -2.07 7.88
N GLN A 6 -14.62 -1.06 7.36
CA GLN A 6 -14.84 0.21 8.02
C GLN A 6 -16.25 0.28 8.61
N GLN A 7 -16.29 0.32 9.95
CA GLN A 7 -17.34 0.88 10.81
C GLN A 7 -18.35 -0.09 11.47
N LYS A 8 -18.41 0.06 12.80
CA LYS A 8 -19.55 -0.29 13.65
C LYS A 8 -20.76 0.51 13.15
N LYS A 9 -21.92 -0.13 13.05
CA LYS A 9 -23.21 0.54 12.86
C LYS A 9 -23.38 1.57 13.99
N ASP A 10 -23.36 2.86 13.64
CA ASP A 10 -23.66 3.94 14.59
C ASP A 10 -25.17 4.22 14.66
N GLY A 11 -25.95 3.61 13.74
CA GLY A 11 -27.40 3.77 13.66
C GLY A 11 -27.83 5.14 13.13
N SER A 12 -26.88 5.95 12.67
CA SER A 12 -27.16 7.27 12.11
C SER A 12 -27.77 7.17 10.71
N VAL A 13 -28.36 8.29 10.30
CA VAL A 13 -28.87 8.48 8.94
C VAL A 13 -27.71 8.43 7.91
N PHE A 14 -26.45 8.61 8.31
CA PHE A 14 -25.32 8.56 7.36
C PHE A 14 -24.47 7.28 7.51
N ASP A 15 -25.00 6.23 8.15
CA ASP A 15 -24.34 4.94 8.33
C ASP A 15 -24.02 4.28 6.96
N PRO A 16 -22.74 4.21 6.55
CA PRO A 16 -22.35 3.63 5.25
C PRO A 16 -22.62 2.13 5.16
N ALA A 17 -22.57 1.40 6.28
CA ALA A 17 -22.85 -0.02 6.31
C ALA A 17 -24.32 -0.29 6.06
N ARG A 18 -25.22 0.50 6.66
CA ARG A 18 -26.65 0.45 6.35
C ARG A 18 -26.90 0.77 4.87
N PHE A 19 -26.34 1.87 4.36
CA PHE A 19 -26.52 2.26 2.95
C PHE A 19 -26.06 1.17 1.98
N TRP A 20 -24.95 0.49 2.28
CA TRP A 20 -24.47 -0.61 1.47
C TRP A 20 -25.45 -1.78 1.46
N ASP A 21 -25.96 -2.19 2.62
CA ASP A 21 -26.89 -3.31 2.74
C ASP A 21 -28.26 -3.01 2.09
N SER A 22 -28.73 -1.76 2.10
CA SER A 22 -30.06 -1.39 1.60
C SER A 22 -30.09 -0.88 0.17
N VAL A 23 -29.01 -0.25 -0.32
CA VAL A 23 -28.96 0.39 -1.66
C VAL A 23 -27.72 -0.05 -2.42
N GLY A 24 -26.53 0.12 -1.84
CA GLY A 24 -25.25 -0.07 -2.54
C GLY A 24 -25.06 -1.46 -3.14
N TYR A 25 -25.45 -2.51 -2.40
CA TYR A 25 -25.39 -3.90 -2.86
C TYR A 25 -26.21 -4.12 -4.14
N PHE A 26 -27.47 -3.68 -4.16
CA PHE A 26 -28.36 -3.85 -5.31
C PHE A 26 -27.87 -3.14 -6.56
N TYR A 27 -27.28 -1.95 -6.41
CA TYR A 27 -26.61 -1.26 -7.51
C TYR A 27 -25.38 -2.02 -8.01
N ALA A 28 -24.55 -2.52 -7.09
CA ALA A 28 -23.34 -3.27 -7.44
C ALA A 28 -23.63 -4.62 -8.12
N THR A 29 -24.77 -5.26 -7.80
CA THR A 29 -25.20 -6.53 -8.42
C THR A 29 -26.11 -6.36 -9.63
N GLY A 30 -26.42 -5.13 -10.05
CA GLY A 30 -27.28 -4.86 -11.21
C GLY A 30 -28.76 -5.14 -10.97
N THR A 31 -29.20 -5.20 -9.71
CA THR A 31 -30.59 -5.48 -9.27
C THR A 31 -31.20 -4.27 -8.58
N ALA A 32 -30.90 -3.06 -9.06
CA ALA A 32 -31.32 -1.80 -8.44
C ALA A 32 -32.85 -1.61 -8.41
N ASP A 33 -33.59 -2.32 -9.27
CA ASP A 33 -35.06 -2.38 -9.28
C ASP A 33 -35.63 -3.07 -8.03
N GLN A 34 -34.82 -3.88 -7.33
CA GLN A 34 -35.18 -4.55 -6.08
C GLN A 34 -34.97 -3.67 -4.84
N THR A 35 -34.46 -2.45 -5.02
CA THR A 35 -34.21 -1.55 -3.90
C THR A 35 -35.53 -1.13 -3.25
N LEU A 36 -35.65 -1.36 -1.95
CA LEU A 36 -36.85 -0.99 -1.19
C LEU A 36 -37.01 0.52 -1.14
N THR A 37 -38.25 0.98 -0.96
CA THR A 37 -38.51 2.38 -0.61
C THR A 37 -37.78 2.69 0.69
N ASP A 38 -36.75 3.51 0.59
CA ASP A 38 -35.90 3.90 1.69
C ASP A 38 -35.87 5.45 1.78
N PRO A 39 -35.87 6.03 2.99
CA PRO A 39 -35.84 7.48 3.18
C PRO A 39 -34.74 8.21 2.40
N PHE A 40 -33.56 7.60 2.21
CA PHE A 40 -32.45 8.16 1.46
C PHE A 40 -32.74 8.31 -0.03
N LEU A 41 -33.37 7.29 -0.62
CA LEU A 41 -33.82 7.36 -2.01
C LEU A 41 -34.92 8.42 -2.17
N ALA A 42 -35.83 8.51 -1.19
CA ALA A 42 -36.89 9.51 -1.21
C ALA A 42 -36.38 10.95 -1.08
N THR A 43 -35.28 11.17 -0.34
CA THR A 43 -34.67 12.49 -0.13
C THR A 43 -33.43 12.75 -0.98
N ALA A 44 -33.10 11.85 -1.91
CA ALA A 44 -31.88 11.90 -2.73
C ALA A 44 -30.59 12.14 -1.90
N SER A 45 -30.53 11.56 -0.70
CA SER A 45 -29.40 11.71 0.22
C SER A 45 -28.45 10.52 0.11
N MET A 46 -27.14 10.75 0.13
CA MET A 46 -26.12 9.68 0.13
C MET A 46 -25.08 9.92 1.23
N PRO A 47 -24.60 8.86 1.90
CA PRO A 47 -23.51 9.01 2.85
C PRO A 47 -22.22 9.41 2.14
N GLY A 48 -21.40 10.19 2.85
CA GLY A 48 -20.02 10.45 2.45
C GLY A 48 -19.26 9.14 2.24
N SER A 49 -18.26 9.16 1.35
CA SER A 49 -17.42 8.00 1.01
C SER A 49 -18.16 6.82 0.34
N SER A 50 -19.42 6.95 -0.05
CA SER A 50 -20.18 5.92 -0.80
C SER A 50 -19.49 5.48 -2.10
N ALA A 51 -18.72 6.37 -2.75
CA ALA A 51 -17.91 6.04 -3.93
C ALA A 51 -16.83 4.98 -3.68
N ALA A 52 -16.36 4.81 -2.43
CA ALA A 52 -15.34 3.82 -2.07
C ALA A 52 -15.78 2.36 -2.27
N ALA A 53 -17.08 2.14 -2.47
CA ALA A 53 -17.65 0.83 -2.73
C ALA A 53 -17.61 0.42 -4.22
N ARG A 54 -17.39 1.40 -5.12
CA ARG A 54 -17.37 1.16 -6.55
C ARG A 54 -16.04 0.51 -6.95
N ASP A 55 -16.11 -0.57 -7.70
CA ASP A 55 -14.94 -1.22 -8.29
C ASP A 55 -14.90 -0.91 -9.80
N LEU A 56 -13.88 -0.17 -10.24
CA LEU A 56 -13.64 0.18 -11.63
C LEU A 56 -12.78 -0.85 -12.37
N SER A 57 -12.27 -1.89 -11.70
CA SER A 57 -11.36 -2.86 -12.32
C SER A 57 -11.98 -3.56 -13.53
N ASP A 58 -13.29 -3.80 -13.52
CA ASP A 58 -14.00 -4.45 -14.64
C ASP A 58 -14.31 -3.50 -15.81
N LEU A 59 -14.08 -2.19 -15.68
CA LEU A 59 -14.47 -1.16 -16.67
C LEU A 59 -13.33 -0.72 -17.59
N ARG A 60 -12.13 -1.27 -17.43
CA ARG A 60 -10.93 -0.89 -18.18
C ARG A 60 -10.22 -2.12 -18.74
N SER A 61 -9.16 -1.91 -19.52
CA SER A 61 -8.33 -3.00 -20.07
C SER A 61 -6.85 -2.85 -19.73
N GLU A 62 -6.46 -1.69 -19.19
CA GLU A 62 -5.09 -1.37 -18.81
C GLU A 62 -5.04 -0.83 -17.38
N ILE A 63 -3.85 -0.83 -16.80
CA ILE A 63 -3.55 -0.27 -15.48
C ILE A 63 -2.12 0.28 -15.45
N PRO A 64 -1.83 1.39 -14.74
CA PRO A 64 -0.46 1.83 -14.61
C PRO A 64 0.36 0.86 -13.76
N GLN A 65 1.58 0.56 -14.20
CA GLN A 65 2.57 -0.23 -13.47
C GLN A 65 3.77 0.65 -13.12
N LEU A 66 4.23 0.58 -11.87
CA LEU A 66 5.42 1.26 -11.39
C LEU A 66 6.68 0.53 -11.85
N ILE A 67 7.66 1.31 -12.32
CA ILE A 67 9.05 0.92 -12.57
C ILE A 67 9.89 1.53 -11.44
N PRO A 68 10.23 0.77 -10.38
CA PRO A 68 10.84 1.30 -9.16
C PRO A 68 12.16 2.05 -9.38
N GLU A 69 12.95 1.62 -10.36
CA GLU A 69 14.29 2.15 -10.65
C GLU A 69 14.26 3.60 -11.11
N ASN A 70 13.18 3.97 -11.82
CA ASN A 70 13.01 5.31 -12.38
C ASN A 70 12.32 6.25 -11.39
N CYS A 71 11.75 5.73 -10.30
CA CYS A 71 10.89 6.52 -9.42
C CYS A 71 11.72 7.40 -8.48
N THR A 72 11.57 8.72 -8.62
CA THR A 72 12.21 9.71 -7.73
C THR A 72 11.32 10.13 -6.54
N ALA A 73 10.09 9.61 -6.48
CA ALA A 73 9.04 10.04 -5.56
C ALA A 73 8.75 11.56 -5.57
N CYS A 74 8.79 12.19 -6.75
CA CYS A 74 8.56 13.62 -6.91
C CYS A 74 7.11 14.11 -6.64
N GLY A 75 6.14 13.20 -6.58
CA GLY A 75 4.74 13.52 -6.30
C GLY A 75 3.83 13.81 -7.47
N SER A 76 4.37 14.08 -8.67
CA SER A 76 3.56 14.49 -9.82
C SER A 76 2.42 13.52 -10.15
N CYS A 77 2.65 12.21 -10.05
CA CYS A 77 1.66 11.21 -10.44
C CYS A 77 0.47 11.09 -9.48
N TRP A 78 0.68 11.09 -8.16
CA TRP A 78 -0.42 10.96 -7.20
C TRP A 78 -1.15 12.29 -6.97
N ILE A 79 -0.44 13.43 -7.06
CA ILE A 79 -1.05 14.77 -6.96
C ILE A 79 -2.05 15.01 -8.10
N ASN A 80 -1.73 14.54 -9.31
CA ASN A 80 -2.56 14.74 -10.50
C ASN A 80 -3.53 13.56 -10.77
N CYS A 81 -3.66 12.60 -9.86
CA CYS A 81 -4.57 11.48 -10.04
C CYS A 81 -6.02 11.95 -9.76
N PRO A 82 -6.92 11.94 -10.76
CA PRO A 82 -8.30 12.42 -10.55
C PRO A 82 -9.13 11.51 -9.63
N GLU A 83 -8.69 10.27 -9.41
CA GLU A 83 -9.40 9.26 -8.60
C GLU A 83 -8.71 8.99 -7.25
N SER A 84 -7.59 9.65 -6.95
CA SER A 84 -6.74 9.33 -5.79
C SER A 84 -6.36 7.84 -5.70
N ALA A 85 -6.17 7.20 -6.86
CA ALA A 85 -5.95 5.76 -6.97
C ALA A 85 -4.48 5.33 -6.79
N LEU A 86 -3.58 6.28 -6.47
CA LEU A 86 -2.14 6.06 -6.31
C LEU A 86 -1.71 6.33 -4.86
N PRO A 87 -2.05 5.44 -3.93
CA PRO A 87 -1.59 5.55 -2.55
C PRO A 87 -0.08 5.40 -2.45
N VAL A 88 0.49 6.21 -1.57
CA VAL A 88 1.93 6.28 -1.33
C VAL A 88 2.23 6.20 0.15
N THR A 89 3.37 5.62 0.49
CA THR A 89 3.82 5.49 1.88
C THR A 89 5.33 5.57 1.99
N VAL A 90 5.81 6.14 3.10
CA VAL A 90 7.23 6.24 3.44
C VAL A 90 7.40 5.68 4.83
N GLN A 91 8.08 4.55 4.94
CA GLN A 91 8.22 3.83 6.21
C GLN A 91 9.63 3.26 6.35
N ASP A 92 10.04 3.02 7.59
CA ASP A 92 11.25 2.25 7.87
C ASP A 92 11.01 0.75 7.58
N VAL A 93 12.10 0.01 7.37
CA VAL A 93 12.06 -1.44 7.10
C VAL A 93 11.37 -2.20 8.25
N ALA A 94 11.55 -1.73 9.48
CA ALA A 94 10.95 -2.35 10.66
C ALA A 94 9.42 -2.24 10.66
N SER A 95 8.84 -1.11 10.24
CA SER A 95 7.39 -0.94 10.17
C SER A 95 6.76 -1.88 9.15
N PHE A 96 7.39 -2.06 7.97
CA PHE A 96 6.93 -3.04 6.99
C PHE A 96 6.86 -4.46 7.57
N ILE A 97 7.92 -4.90 8.26
CA ILE A 97 7.98 -6.24 8.87
C ILE A 97 6.94 -6.35 10.00
N LYS A 98 6.85 -5.37 10.89
CA LYS A 98 5.91 -5.38 12.02
C LYS A 98 4.46 -5.40 11.54
N THR A 99 4.11 -4.56 10.56
CA THR A 99 2.79 -4.58 9.93
C THR A 99 2.51 -5.92 9.28
N GLY A 100 3.49 -6.49 8.57
CA GLY A 100 3.30 -7.78 7.92
C GLY A 100 3.08 -8.93 8.90
N ILE A 101 3.82 -8.95 10.00
CA ILE A 101 3.63 -9.90 11.10
C ILE A 101 2.24 -9.74 11.73
N ALA A 102 1.81 -8.50 12.00
CA ALA A 102 0.50 -8.23 12.55
C ALA A 102 -0.64 -8.67 11.62
N ASP A 103 -0.50 -8.46 10.31
CA ASP A 103 -1.47 -8.92 9.30
C ASP A 103 -1.53 -10.45 9.25
N CYS A 104 -0.38 -11.13 9.30
CA CYS A 104 -0.30 -12.59 9.38
C CYS A 104 -1.01 -13.13 10.63
N GLN A 105 -0.86 -12.47 11.78
CA GLN A 105 -1.56 -12.83 13.03
C GLN A 105 -3.07 -12.66 12.90
N GLN A 106 -3.54 -11.58 12.30
CA GLN A 106 -4.96 -11.34 12.08
C GLN A 106 -5.60 -12.40 11.16
N ARG A 107 -4.81 -12.97 10.24
CA ARG A 107 -5.22 -14.09 9.38
C ARG A 107 -5.11 -15.47 10.04
N GLY A 108 -4.65 -15.54 11.30
CA GLY A 108 -4.57 -16.78 12.08
C GLY A 108 -3.28 -17.58 11.89
N HIS A 109 -2.22 -16.99 11.30
CA HIS A 109 -0.92 -17.65 11.19
C HIS A 109 -0.13 -17.57 12.51
N SER A 110 0.61 -18.64 12.84
CA SER A 110 1.64 -18.58 13.89
C SER A 110 2.82 -17.74 13.40
N VAL A 111 3.33 -16.86 14.27
CA VAL A 111 4.46 -15.98 13.98
C VAL A 111 5.41 -15.82 15.18
N ILE A 112 5.42 -16.78 16.10
CA ILE A 112 6.11 -16.66 17.39
C ILE A 112 7.62 -16.55 17.19
N GLN A 113 8.20 -17.40 16.34
CA GLN A 113 9.63 -17.35 16.01
C GLN A 113 9.93 -16.16 15.10
N LEU A 114 9.06 -15.86 14.14
CA LEU A 114 9.20 -14.72 13.25
C LEU A 114 9.23 -13.39 14.02
N GLN A 115 8.40 -13.23 15.05
CA GLN A 115 8.41 -12.07 15.94
C GLN A 115 9.74 -11.90 16.67
N ARG A 116 10.36 -13.01 17.12
CA ARG A 116 11.66 -12.97 17.82
C ARG A 116 12.80 -12.54 16.90
N VAL A 117 12.70 -12.87 15.62
CA VAL A 117 13.73 -12.54 14.62
C VAL A 117 13.41 -11.29 13.81
N ALA A 118 12.30 -10.60 14.07
CA ALA A 118 11.86 -9.43 13.32
C ALA A 118 12.90 -8.29 13.31
N ASP A 119 13.50 -8.00 14.47
CA ASP A 119 14.53 -6.95 14.59
C ASP A 119 15.85 -7.33 13.86
N PRO A 120 16.41 -8.54 14.05
CA PRO A 120 17.52 -9.03 13.22
C PRO A 120 17.22 -9.01 11.72
N LEU A 121 16.03 -9.47 11.31
CA LEU A 121 15.59 -9.49 9.92
C LEU A 121 15.55 -8.07 9.34
N GLY A 122 14.98 -7.11 10.08
CA GLY A 122 14.94 -5.70 9.67
C GLY A 122 16.32 -5.09 9.51
N LYS A 123 17.29 -5.42 10.38
CA LYS A 123 18.68 -4.94 10.26
C LYS A 123 19.39 -5.52 9.03
N VAL A 124 19.16 -6.79 8.71
CA VAL A 124 19.73 -7.42 7.52
C VAL A 124 19.09 -6.85 6.26
N ALA A 125 17.75 -6.77 6.22
CA ALA A 125 17.00 -6.19 5.10
C ALA A 125 17.42 -4.74 4.84
N TYR A 126 17.55 -3.92 5.90
CA TYR A 126 18.03 -2.54 5.76
C TYR A 126 19.42 -2.47 5.13
N ARG A 127 20.36 -3.34 5.55
CA ARG A 127 21.71 -3.37 5.01
C ARG A 127 21.73 -3.77 3.54
N ILE A 128 20.95 -4.78 3.16
CA ILE A 128 20.81 -5.21 1.77
C ILE A 128 20.24 -4.07 0.94
N PHE A 129 19.14 -3.46 1.38
CA PHE A 129 18.51 -2.34 0.69
C PHE A 129 19.45 -1.14 0.51
N ALA A 130 20.23 -0.81 1.54
CA ALA A 130 21.23 0.25 1.49
C ALA A 130 22.38 -0.04 0.51
N ALA A 131 22.69 -1.32 0.25
CA ALA A 131 23.79 -1.73 -0.63
C ALA A 131 23.35 -2.04 -2.06
N ASP A 132 22.11 -2.47 -2.27
CA ASP A 132 21.59 -2.98 -3.55
C ASP A 132 21.37 -1.87 -4.60
N GLU A 133 21.09 -0.64 -4.17
CA GLU A 133 20.77 0.49 -5.08
C GLU A 133 19.62 0.17 -6.08
N LEU A 134 18.63 -0.64 -5.66
CA LEU A 134 17.49 -1.11 -6.48
C LEU A 134 17.88 -1.95 -7.71
N ARG A 135 19.01 -2.66 -7.68
CA ARG A 135 19.45 -3.49 -8.81
C ARG A 135 18.74 -4.83 -8.81
N GLU A 136 18.74 -5.51 -7.67
CA GLU A 136 18.18 -6.85 -7.50
C GLU A 136 16.82 -6.81 -6.78
N HIS A 137 16.63 -5.90 -5.82
CA HIS A 137 15.49 -5.91 -4.92
C HIS A 137 14.52 -4.73 -5.14
N ARG A 138 13.62 -4.90 -6.11
CA ARG A 138 12.58 -3.91 -6.48
C ARG A 138 11.27 -4.08 -5.70
N THR A 139 11.13 -5.21 -5.00
CA THR A 139 9.93 -5.58 -4.24
C THR A 139 10.29 -5.96 -2.82
N LEU A 140 9.37 -5.70 -1.88
CA LEU A 140 9.56 -6.06 -0.48
C LEU A 140 9.73 -7.58 -0.30
N GLY A 141 9.00 -8.40 -1.05
CA GLY A 141 9.19 -9.85 -1.06
C GLY A 141 10.62 -10.25 -1.37
N SER A 142 11.15 -9.80 -2.51
CA SER A 142 12.53 -10.11 -2.91
C SER A 142 13.58 -9.67 -1.88
N LEU A 143 13.38 -8.51 -1.24
CA LEU A 143 14.25 -8.00 -0.20
C LEU A 143 14.19 -8.86 1.07
N LEU A 144 12.99 -9.21 1.51
CA LEU A 144 12.79 -10.01 2.73
C LEU A 144 13.26 -11.44 2.54
N ASP A 145 13.06 -12.04 1.36
CA ASP A 145 13.55 -13.39 1.05
C ASP A 145 15.08 -13.46 1.13
N ALA A 146 15.78 -12.49 0.53
CA ALA A 146 17.23 -12.39 0.60
C ALA A 146 17.72 -12.13 2.03
N ALA A 147 17.04 -11.25 2.76
CA ALA A 147 17.37 -10.96 4.15
C ALA A 147 17.17 -12.17 5.06
N PHE A 148 16.09 -12.92 4.85
CA PHE A 148 15.75 -14.12 5.59
C PHE A 148 16.77 -15.24 5.34
N ALA A 149 17.15 -15.46 4.08
CA ALA A 149 18.19 -16.43 3.71
C ALA A 149 19.52 -16.13 4.43
N GLN A 150 19.99 -14.87 4.40
CA GLN A 150 21.21 -14.47 5.09
C GLN A 150 21.10 -14.56 6.62
N LEU A 151 19.90 -14.37 7.18
CA LEU A 151 19.67 -14.44 8.61
C LEU A 151 19.72 -15.89 9.10
N VAL A 152 19.02 -16.79 8.41
CA VAL A 152 18.99 -18.23 8.71
C VAL A 152 20.38 -18.84 8.67
N GLU A 153 21.18 -18.51 7.65
CA GLU A 153 22.56 -19.00 7.51
C GLU A 153 23.43 -18.63 8.72
N LYS A 154 23.20 -17.45 9.31
CA LYS A 154 23.95 -16.98 10.49
C LYS A 154 23.47 -17.54 11.81
N MET A 155 22.21 -17.96 11.90
CA MET A 155 21.61 -18.41 13.16
C MET A 155 21.95 -19.87 13.51
N ASN A 156 22.42 -20.67 12.55
CA ASN A 156 22.80 -22.09 12.73
C ASN A 156 21.75 -22.88 13.53
N LEU A 157 20.49 -22.80 13.08
CA LEU A 157 19.33 -23.42 13.72
C LEU A 157 19.30 -24.95 13.49
N THR A 158 18.60 -25.67 14.36
CA THR A 158 18.25 -27.08 14.11
C THR A 158 17.21 -27.18 12.99
N ASP A 159 17.17 -28.32 12.29
CA ASP A 159 16.26 -28.54 11.16
C ASP A 159 14.79 -28.28 11.52
N ASP A 160 14.33 -28.73 12.69
CA ASP A 160 12.95 -28.51 13.16
C ASP A 160 12.63 -27.02 13.43
N ALA A 161 13.58 -26.29 14.03
CA ALA A 161 13.42 -24.87 14.32
C ALA A 161 13.45 -24.04 13.03
N LEU A 162 14.29 -24.43 12.07
CA LEU A 162 14.35 -23.84 10.74
C LEU A 162 13.04 -24.05 9.97
N ALA A 163 12.54 -25.29 9.91
CA ALA A 163 11.29 -25.59 9.23
C ALA A 163 10.11 -24.81 9.82
N THR A 164 10.07 -24.68 11.15
CA THR A 164 9.06 -23.85 11.83
C THR A 164 9.17 -22.39 11.40
N LEU A 165 10.37 -21.80 11.47
CA LEU A 165 10.59 -20.40 11.13
C LEU A 165 10.29 -20.11 9.65
N GLN A 166 10.66 -21.02 8.75
CA GLN A 166 10.31 -20.94 7.32
C GLN A 166 8.79 -20.98 7.11
N GLY A 167 8.09 -21.86 7.82
CA GLY A 167 6.64 -21.94 7.79
C GLY A 167 5.96 -20.66 8.28
N GLU A 168 6.52 -19.99 9.29
CA GLU A 168 6.01 -18.69 9.76
C GLU A 168 6.35 -17.53 8.81
N PHE A 169 7.49 -17.59 8.12
CA PHE A 169 7.93 -16.55 7.17
C PHE A 169 7.20 -16.61 5.82
N ALA A 170 6.83 -17.80 5.34
CA ALA A 170 6.24 -17.98 4.01
C ALA A 170 4.95 -17.15 3.77
N PRO A 171 3.98 -17.06 4.72
CA PRO A 171 2.81 -16.20 4.57
C PRO A 171 3.16 -14.71 4.45
N LEU A 172 4.17 -14.26 5.20
CA LEU A 172 4.67 -12.88 5.12
C LEU A 172 5.25 -12.61 3.73
N SER A 173 6.14 -13.49 3.26
CA SER A 173 6.78 -13.37 1.95
C SER A 173 5.75 -13.33 0.81
N GLU A 174 4.78 -14.24 0.80
CA GLU A 174 3.74 -14.26 -0.26
C GLU A 174 2.87 -13.00 -0.25
N MET A 175 2.51 -12.50 0.94
CA MET A 175 1.69 -11.29 1.06
C MET A 175 2.38 -10.07 0.44
N VAL A 176 3.69 -9.92 0.65
CA VAL A 176 4.45 -8.74 0.16
C VAL A 176 5.27 -9.02 -1.10
N ARG A 177 5.04 -10.18 -1.75
CA ARG A 177 5.80 -10.68 -2.90
C ARG A 177 6.01 -9.64 -4.00
N HIS A 178 4.95 -8.93 -4.38
CA HIS A 178 5.01 -7.90 -5.41
C HIS A 178 4.79 -6.49 -4.85
N PHE A 179 4.97 -6.28 -3.54
CA PHE A 179 4.82 -4.96 -2.95
C PHE A 179 6.02 -4.09 -3.36
N PRO A 180 5.82 -3.02 -4.13
CA PRO A 180 6.93 -2.26 -4.68
C PRO A 180 7.65 -1.46 -3.59
N ILE A 181 8.98 -1.42 -3.67
CA ILE A 181 9.81 -0.57 -2.81
C ILE A 181 10.76 0.25 -3.68
N VAL A 182 10.99 1.48 -3.27
CA VAL A 182 11.82 2.45 -4.00
C VAL A 182 12.78 3.12 -3.02
N ARG A 183 14.04 3.17 -3.41
CA ARG A 183 15.08 3.99 -2.80
C ARG A 183 15.11 5.33 -3.51
N THR A 184 14.95 6.42 -2.76
CA THR A 184 14.93 7.77 -3.32
C THR A 184 15.96 8.63 -2.65
N LYS A 185 16.40 9.66 -3.35
CA LYS A 185 17.29 10.66 -2.76
C LYS A 185 16.64 11.32 -1.55
N THR A 186 15.39 11.78 -1.71
CA THR A 186 14.66 12.55 -0.69
C THR A 186 14.36 11.75 0.58
N PHE A 187 13.88 10.51 0.46
CA PHE A 187 13.45 9.72 1.62
C PHE A 187 14.51 8.77 2.17
N PHE A 188 15.52 8.43 1.36
CA PHE A 188 16.57 7.49 1.77
C PHE A 188 17.96 8.13 1.83
N ASP A 189 18.51 8.60 0.70
CA ASP A 189 19.92 8.98 0.64
C ASP A 189 20.25 10.25 1.44
N ASP A 190 19.43 11.29 1.33
CA ASP A 190 19.65 12.56 2.04
C ASP A 190 19.53 12.38 3.57
N PRO A 191 18.48 11.72 4.11
CA PRO A 191 18.45 11.38 5.54
C PRO A 191 19.64 10.52 5.95
N GLN A 192 19.99 9.50 5.16
CA GLN A 192 21.10 8.59 5.48
C GLN A 192 22.44 9.30 5.59
N GLN A 193 22.67 10.35 4.78
CA GLN A 193 23.86 11.20 4.87
C GLN A 193 23.89 12.06 6.14
N GLN A 194 22.73 12.53 6.60
CA GLN A 194 22.61 13.34 7.82
C GLN A 194 22.74 12.50 9.08
N GLN A 195 22.09 11.33 9.11
CA GLN A 195 22.11 10.41 10.24
C GLN A 195 22.13 8.97 9.76
N LYS A 196 23.11 8.20 10.23
CA LYS A 196 23.25 6.78 9.89
C LYS A 196 22.00 5.99 10.30
N ASN A 197 21.51 5.17 9.38
CA ASN A 197 20.33 4.31 9.50
C ASN A 197 18.99 5.06 9.58
N SER A 198 18.91 6.30 9.08
CA SER A 198 17.67 7.09 9.09
C SER A 198 16.88 7.02 7.78
N GLY A 199 17.47 6.49 6.71
CA GLY A 199 16.80 6.38 5.41
C GLY A 199 15.54 5.50 5.45
N MET A 200 14.46 5.95 4.82
CA MET A 200 13.17 5.26 4.75
C MET A 200 12.88 4.78 3.33
N MET A 201 12.08 3.72 3.21
CA MET A 201 11.65 3.20 1.91
C MET A 201 10.38 3.91 1.46
N PHE A 202 10.36 4.34 0.21
CA PHE A 202 9.15 4.84 -0.45
C PHE A 202 8.44 3.68 -1.14
N SER A 203 7.12 3.70 -1.15
CA SER A 203 6.31 2.79 -1.96
C SER A 203 5.15 3.55 -2.57
N LEU A 204 4.87 3.25 -3.84
CA LEU A 204 3.69 3.69 -4.57
C LEU A 204 2.97 2.44 -5.07
N THR A 205 1.72 2.28 -4.67
CA THR A 205 0.86 1.20 -5.19
C THR A 205 -0.29 1.78 -5.99
N VAL A 206 -1.06 0.92 -6.64
CA VAL A 206 -2.26 1.32 -7.39
C VAL A 206 -3.44 0.62 -6.73
N ASN A 207 -4.46 1.40 -6.36
CA ASN A 207 -5.74 0.84 -5.96
C ASN A 207 -6.51 0.45 -7.24
N PRO A 208 -6.63 -0.86 -7.55
CA PRO A 208 -7.24 -1.28 -8.80
C PRO A 208 -8.74 -1.01 -8.86
N SER A 209 -9.41 -0.89 -7.71
CA SER A 209 -10.84 -0.61 -7.64
C SER A 209 -11.16 0.87 -7.89
N SER A 210 -10.22 1.78 -7.64
CA SER A 210 -10.42 3.22 -7.88
C SER A 210 -9.75 3.73 -9.17
N CYS A 211 -8.76 3.01 -9.71
CA CYS A 211 -8.10 3.45 -10.93
C CYS A 211 -9.06 3.41 -12.14
N SER A 212 -9.23 4.54 -12.83
CA SER A 212 -10.03 4.67 -14.06
C SER A 212 -9.21 4.49 -15.35
N ALA A 213 -7.91 4.19 -15.25
CA ALA A 213 -6.96 4.10 -16.39
C ALA A 213 -6.94 5.33 -17.32
N CYS A 214 -7.11 6.54 -16.77
CA CYS A 214 -7.02 7.77 -17.55
C CYS A 214 -5.62 8.08 -18.11
N GLY A 215 -4.57 7.38 -17.63
CA GLY A 215 -3.18 7.56 -18.06
C GLY A 215 -2.52 8.88 -17.62
N GLY A 216 -3.21 9.70 -16.81
CA GLY A 216 -2.68 11.00 -16.36
C GLY A 216 -1.38 10.86 -15.58
N CYS A 217 -1.29 9.87 -14.69
CA CYS A 217 -0.11 9.60 -13.88
C CYS A 217 1.13 9.21 -14.70
N VAL A 218 0.94 8.46 -15.80
CA VAL A 218 2.00 8.11 -16.75
C VAL A 218 2.47 9.37 -17.49
N ARG A 219 1.53 10.18 -17.99
CA ARG A 219 1.84 11.39 -18.78
C ARG A 219 2.58 12.46 -18.00
N VAL A 220 2.29 12.61 -16.71
CA VAL A 220 2.94 13.63 -15.84
C VAL A 220 4.23 13.15 -15.20
N CYS A 221 4.60 11.87 -15.37
CA CYS A 221 5.81 11.33 -14.76
C CYS A 221 7.06 11.83 -15.51
N PRO A 222 7.94 12.62 -14.88
CA PRO A 222 9.11 13.17 -15.57
C PRO A 222 10.16 12.09 -15.91
N GLU A 223 10.19 10.99 -15.14
CA GLU A 223 11.21 9.94 -15.24
C GLU A 223 10.72 8.67 -15.93
N ASN A 224 9.49 8.67 -16.48
CA ASN A 224 8.86 7.45 -17.04
C ASN A 224 8.88 6.27 -16.04
N ALA A 225 8.58 6.55 -14.77
CA ALA A 225 8.49 5.55 -13.71
C ALA A 225 7.14 4.83 -13.67
N LEU A 226 6.21 5.17 -14.55
CA LEU A 226 4.92 4.52 -14.70
C LEU A 226 4.68 4.22 -16.17
N GLU A 227 4.16 3.04 -16.48
CA GLU A 227 3.73 2.65 -17.82
C GLU A 227 2.33 2.02 -17.78
N MET A 228 1.55 2.18 -18.84
CA MET A 228 0.26 1.48 -18.96
C MET A 228 0.52 0.06 -19.43
N VAL A 229 0.02 -0.93 -18.68
CA VAL A 229 0.10 -2.34 -19.05
C VAL A 229 -1.28 -2.96 -19.15
N ALA A 230 -1.44 -3.97 -20.00
CA ALA A 230 -2.67 -4.75 -20.08
C ALA A 230 -2.97 -5.39 -18.71
N GLN A 231 -4.19 -5.19 -18.21
CA GLN A 231 -4.59 -5.83 -16.97
C GLN A 231 -4.97 -7.28 -17.19
N ASN A 232 -4.71 -8.11 -16.19
CA ASN A 232 -5.19 -9.48 -16.10
C ASN A 232 -5.55 -9.81 -14.63
N GLU A 233 -6.14 -10.99 -14.41
CA GLU A 233 -6.58 -11.42 -13.08
C GLU A 233 -5.44 -11.43 -12.06
N ASP A 234 -4.24 -11.87 -12.45
CA ASP A 234 -3.06 -11.94 -11.58
C ASP A 234 -2.58 -10.55 -11.13
N ILE A 235 -2.49 -9.60 -12.06
CA ILE A 235 -2.11 -8.20 -11.78
C ILE A 235 -3.12 -7.57 -10.82
N ILE A 236 -4.42 -7.76 -11.07
CA ILE A 236 -5.47 -7.19 -10.22
C ILE A 236 -5.47 -7.82 -8.84
N ALA A 237 -5.30 -9.15 -8.74
CA ALA A 237 -5.16 -9.82 -7.46
C ALA A 237 -3.93 -9.33 -6.70
N SER A 238 -2.80 -9.12 -7.39
CA SER A 238 -1.58 -8.58 -6.79
C SER A 238 -1.78 -7.15 -6.30
N TYR A 239 -2.43 -6.28 -7.07
CA TYR A 239 -2.68 -4.90 -6.67
C TYR A 239 -3.68 -4.79 -5.54
N ARG A 240 -4.69 -5.66 -5.48
CA ARG A 240 -5.60 -5.76 -4.32
C ARG A 240 -4.84 -6.14 -3.06
N ARG A 241 -3.91 -7.10 -3.12
CA ARG A 241 -3.04 -7.47 -1.98
C ARG A 241 -2.14 -6.31 -1.56
N ASN A 242 -1.47 -5.66 -2.52
CA ASN A 242 -0.61 -4.51 -2.26
C ASN A 242 -1.38 -3.35 -1.64
N TRP A 243 -2.58 -3.07 -2.14
CA TRP A 243 -3.47 -2.04 -1.60
C TRP A 243 -3.88 -2.34 -0.16
N GLN A 244 -4.31 -3.57 0.11
CA GLN A 244 -4.67 -4.00 1.47
C GLN A 244 -3.49 -3.86 2.44
N PHE A 245 -2.30 -4.33 2.05
CA PHE A 245 -1.11 -4.19 2.88
C PHE A 245 -0.73 -2.72 3.08
N SER A 246 -0.81 -1.89 2.03
CA SER A 246 -0.60 -0.44 2.15
C SER A 246 -1.58 0.20 3.13
N MET A 247 -2.81 -0.33 3.24
CA MET A 247 -3.80 0.17 4.19
C MET A 247 -3.50 -0.21 5.64
N SER A 248 -2.83 -1.34 5.87
CA SER A 248 -2.41 -1.79 7.19
C SER A 248 -1.14 -1.10 7.71
N LEU A 249 -0.39 -0.38 6.86
CA LEU A 249 0.81 0.34 7.28
C LEU A 249 0.46 1.56 8.17
N PRO A 250 1.41 2.03 9.00
CA PRO A 250 1.25 3.27 9.74
C PRO A 250 0.96 4.47 8.82
N GLU A 251 0.34 5.51 9.37
CA GLU A 251 0.20 6.79 8.65
C GLU A 251 1.54 7.54 8.62
N ASN A 252 1.83 8.20 7.51
CA ASN A 252 2.97 9.11 7.42
C ASN A 252 2.73 10.31 8.36
N SER A 253 3.64 10.61 9.28
CA SER A 253 3.47 11.77 10.17
C SER A 253 3.45 13.06 9.35
N ILE A 254 2.46 13.93 9.59
CA ILE A 254 2.37 15.25 8.94
C ILE A 254 3.63 16.07 9.27
N GLU A 255 4.10 16.01 10.52
CA GLU A 255 5.31 16.70 10.98
C GLU A 255 6.53 16.21 10.21
N GLN A 256 6.69 14.88 10.03
CA GLN A 256 7.80 14.33 9.25
C GLN A 256 7.68 14.67 7.76
N MET A 257 6.47 14.65 7.19
CA MET A 257 6.29 15.00 5.78
C MET A 257 6.52 16.49 5.52
N SER A 258 6.21 17.35 6.49
CA SER A 258 6.41 18.80 6.38
C SER A 258 7.88 19.20 6.23
N THR A 259 8.83 18.40 6.71
CA THR A 259 10.26 18.69 6.56
C THR A 259 10.76 18.54 5.12
N PHE A 260 10.02 17.81 4.29
CA PHE A 260 10.31 17.63 2.86
C PHE A 260 9.60 18.69 1.98
N VAL A 261 8.77 19.57 2.57
CA VAL A 261 8.09 20.64 1.85
C VAL A 261 9.02 21.86 1.77
N THR A 262 9.25 22.37 0.56
CA THR A 262 10.14 23.51 0.30
C THR A 262 9.44 24.56 -0.54
N GLU A 263 9.63 25.84 -0.24
CA GLU A 263 9.04 26.95 -1.01
C GLU A 263 9.51 26.97 -2.47
N GLU A 264 10.74 26.53 -2.74
CA GLU A 264 11.35 26.49 -4.08
C GLU A 264 10.70 25.45 -5.01
N ASN A 265 10.04 24.43 -4.44
CA ASN A 265 9.35 23.40 -5.19
C ASN A 265 7.89 23.30 -4.72
N PRO A 266 6.96 24.03 -5.34
CA PRO A 266 5.54 24.01 -4.94
C PRO A 266 4.88 22.63 -4.99
N ILE A 267 5.40 21.72 -5.83
CA ILE A 267 4.89 20.33 -5.94
C ILE A 267 5.15 19.54 -4.63
N SER A 268 6.18 19.92 -3.87
CA SER A 268 6.50 19.28 -2.58
C SER A 268 5.37 19.37 -1.54
N ASN A 269 4.43 20.31 -1.68
CA ASN A 269 3.20 20.33 -0.86
C ASN A 269 2.39 19.03 -0.98
N GLY A 270 2.51 18.32 -2.11
CA GLY A 270 1.91 17.01 -2.31
C GLY A 270 2.42 15.92 -1.36
N TYR A 271 3.53 16.13 -0.64
CA TYR A 271 3.97 15.23 0.42
C TYR A 271 3.03 15.24 1.63
N LEU A 272 2.31 16.33 1.87
CA LEU A 272 1.25 16.36 2.89
C LEU A 272 0.08 15.43 2.51
N MET A 273 -0.16 15.24 1.21
CA MET A 273 -1.13 14.27 0.68
C MET A 273 -0.63 12.82 0.74
N MET A 274 0.48 12.54 1.43
CA MET A 274 0.89 11.17 1.72
C MET A 274 0.27 10.66 3.03
N ASN A 275 -0.24 11.54 3.90
CA ASN A 275 -0.99 11.13 5.07
C ASN A 275 -2.47 10.92 4.68
N ARG A 276 -2.98 9.69 4.83
CA ARG A 276 -4.34 9.34 4.38
C ARG A 276 -5.44 10.12 5.08
N ARG A 277 -5.19 10.59 6.30
CA ARG A 277 -6.15 11.41 7.04
C ARG A 277 -6.35 12.79 6.43
N VAL A 278 -5.46 13.26 5.56
CA VAL A 278 -5.56 14.59 4.93
C VAL A 278 -6.59 14.62 3.79
N TYR A 279 -6.92 13.45 3.19
CA TYR A 279 -7.88 13.35 2.09
C TYR A 279 -9.05 12.38 2.36
N HIS A 280 -8.98 11.55 3.41
CA HIS A 280 -10.10 10.75 3.91
C HIS A 280 -10.88 11.42 5.07
N SER A 281 -10.53 12.66 5.44
CA SER A 281 -11.26 13.48 6.44
C SER A 281 -12.51 14.13 5.87
#